data_AF-A0A640W357-F1
#
_entry.id   AF-A0A640W357-F1
#
_cell.length_a   1.000
_cell.length_b   1.000
_cell.length_c   1.000
_cell.angle_alpha   90.00
_cell.angle_beta   90.00
_cell.angle_gamma   90.00
#
_symmetry.space_group_name_H-M   'P 1'
#
loop_
_entity.id
_entity.type
_entity.pdbx_description
1 polymer ?
#
loop_
_entity_poly.entity_id
_entity_poly.type
_entity_poly.pdbx_seq_one_letter_code
_entity_poly.pdbx_strand_id
1 'polypeptide(L)' 'NGFIFGRGNQQISWRVIKKVGKNGIIVVATKDKLASIENLKVDTGNEELNEELRGYMKVITGYNESKIMKVI' A
#
# COMPACT_ATOMS: atom_id res chain seq x y z
N ASN A 1 6.45 6.92 -7.89
CA ASN A 1 5.42 7.30 -6.89
C ASN A 1 4.82 6.03 -6.28
N GLY A 2 5.30 5.58 -5.13
CA GLY A 2 4.92 4.30 -4.49
C GLY A 2 3.52 4.27 -3.89
N PHE A 3 2.50 4.80 -4.57
CA PHE A 3 1.12 4.73 -4.12
C PHE A 3 0.60 3.30 -4.23
N ILE A 4 0.00 2.77 -3.15
CA ILE A 4 -0.68 1.48 -3.12
C ILE A 4 -2.20 1.62 -3.21
N PHE A 5 -2.75 2.72 -2.70
CA PHE A 5 -4.13 3.14 -2.89
C PHE A 5 -4.18 4.63 -3.20
N GLY A 6 -5.14 5.00 -4.03
CA GLY A 6 -5.31 6.39 -4.46
C GLY A 6 -4.50 6.78 -5.68
N ARG A 7 -4.44 8.10 -5.89
CA ARG A 7 -3.85 8.82 -7.03
C ARG A 7 -4.62 8.68 -8.35
N GLY A 8 -5.01 9.81 -8.92
CA GLY A 8 -5.79 9.87 -10.15
C GLY A 8 -7.24 9.46 -9.91
N ASN A 9 -7.75 8.50 -10.69
CA ASN A 9 -9.12 8.03 -10.56
C ASN A 9 -9.21 6.88 -9.54
N GLN A 10 -9.73 7.17 -8.34
CA GLN A 10 -9.82 6.20 -7.24
C GLN A 10 -10.90 5.14 -7.50
N GLN A 11 -10.50 4.02 -8.12
CA GLN A 11 -11.42 2.91 -8.48
C GLN A 11 -11.97 2.14 -7.29
N ILE A 12 -11.24 2.11 -6.17
CA ILE A 12 -11.63 1.37 -4.97
C ILE A 12 -12.01 2.38 -3.89
N SER A 13 -13.27 2.35 -3.47
CA SER A 13 -13.76 3.19 -2.37
C SER A 13 -13.07 2.84 -1.05
N TRP A 14 -12.78 3.85 -0.23
CA TRP A 14 -12.31 3.69 1.15
C TRP A 14 -13.18 2.72 1.98
N ARG A 15 -14.49 2.63 1.71
CA ARG A 15 -15.40 1.71 2.40
C ARG A 15 -15.02 0.24 2.21
N VAL A 16 -14.55 -0.11 1.00
CA VAL A 16 -14.10 -1.47 0.68
C VAL A 16 -12.76 -1.74 1.34
N ILE A 17 -11.84 -0.78 1.26
CA ILE A 17 -10.49 -0.90 1.86
C ILE A 17 -10.60 -1.05 3.39
N LYS A 18 -11.45 -0.25 4.04
CA LYS A 18 -11.72 -0.35 5.50
C LYS A 18 -12.31 -1.70 5.87
N LYS A 19 -13.23 -2.24 5.05
CA LYS A 19 -13.86 -3.54 5.30
C LYS A 19 -12.89 -4.72 5.23
N VAL A 20 -11.93 -4.71 4.30
CA VAL A 20 -10.93 -5.78 4.19
C VAL A 20 -9.80 -5.63 5.22
N GLY A 21 -9.52 -4.39 5.65
CA GLY A 21 -8.48 -4.06 6.61
C GLY A 21 -7.06 -4.39 6.11
N LYS A 22 -6.04 -4.10 6.94
CA LYS A 22 -4.62 -4.35 6.62
C LYS A 22 -4.33 -5.79 6.23
N ASN A 23 -4.93 -6.76 6.91
CA ASN A 23 -4.71 -8.20 6.67
C ASN A 23 -5.32 -8.68 5.35
N GLY A 24 -6.30 -7.96 4.80
CA GLY A 24 -6.89 -8.24 3.49
C GLY A 24 -6.14 -7.60 2.32
N ILE A 25 -4.98 -6.95 2.57
CA ILE A 25 -4.20 -6.24 1.56
C ILE A 25 -2.86 -6.96 1.37
N ILE A 26 -2.60 -7.37 0.13
CA ILE A 26 -1.30 -7.94 -0.27
C ILE A 26 -0.68 -6.99 -1.30
N VAL A 27 0.51 -6.46 -0.99
CA VAL A 27 1.26 -5.57 -1.89
C VAL A 27 2.29 -6.40 -2.65
N VAL A 28 2.32 -6.27 -3.98
CA VAL A 28 3.27 -6.98 -4.85
C VAL A 28 3.96 -5.97 -5.77
N ALA A 29 5.28 -6.05 -5.88
CA ALA A 29 6.06 -5.20 -6.77
C ALA A 29 7.40 -5.86 -7.15
N THR A 30 7.94 -5.56 -8.32
CA THR A 30 9.28 -6.01 -8.70
C THR A 30 10.36 -5.32 -7.86
N LYS A 31 11.51 -5.98 -7.69
CA LYS A 31 12.68 -5.41 -7.00
C LYS A 31 13.11 -4.07 -7.63
N ASP A 32 13.15 -4.00 -8.95
CA ASP A 32 13.54 -2.77 -9.68
C ASP A 32 12.57 -1.62 -9.44
N LYS A 33 11.26 -1.89 -9.40
CA LYS A 33 10.25 -0.88 -9.06
C LYS A 33 10.47 -0.36 -7.65
N LEU A 34 10.76 -1.23 -6.69
CA LEU A 34 11.00 -0.83 -5.30
C LEU A 34 12.36 -0.15 -5.09
N ALA A 35 13.34 -0.34 -5.97
CA ALA A 35 14.66 0.28 -5.86
C ALA A 35 14.60 1.81 -5.90
N SER A 36 13.59 2.37 -6.59
CA SER A 36 13.34 3.82 -6.69
C SER A 36 12.26 4.34 -5.73
N ILE A 37 11.72 3.49 -4.86
CA ILE A 37 10.64 3.83 -3.93
C ILE A 37 11.17 3.72 -2.51
N GLU A 38 11.25 4.86 -1.83
CA GLU A 38 11.66 4.91 -0.43
C GLU A 38 10.53 4.45 0.51
N ASN A 39 9.31 4.99 0.28
CA ASN A 39 8.14 4.75 1.11
C ASN A 39 6.91 4.47 0.23
N LEU A 40 6.02 3.61 0.72
CA LEU A 40 4.69 3.42 0.17
C LEU A 40 3.78 4.57 0.61
N LYS A 41 2.79 4.90 -0.22
CA LYS A 41 1.87 6.02 0.02
C LYS A 41 0.42 5.56 -0.12
N VAL A 42 -0.47 6.13 0.67
CA VAL A 42 -1.91 5.93 0.58
C VAL A 42 -2.63 7.27 0.47
N ASP A 43 -3.65 7.32 -0.39
CA ASP A 43 -4.60 8.42 -0.47
C ASP A 43 -5.98 7.83 -0.75
N THR A 44 -6.69 7.47 0.31
CA THR A 44 -8.01 6.81 0.20
C THR A 44 -9.17 7.81 0.12
N GLY A 45 -8.89 9.12 0.20
CA GLY A 45 -9.93 10.14 0.38
C GLY A 45 -10.60 10.12 1.77
N ASN A 46 -10.11 9.31 2.71
CA ASN A 46 -10.57 9.25 4.09
C ASN A 46 -9.37 9.23 5.06
N GLU A 47 -9.26 10.25 5.91
CA GLU A 47 -8.07 10.46 6.73
C GLU A 47 -7.91 9.41 7.84
N GLU A 48 -9.01 8.98 8.45
CA GLU A 48 -9.01 7.92 9.45
C GLU A 48 -8.42 6.62 8.87
N LEU A 49 -8.85 6.23 7.66
CA LEU A 49 -8.31 5.06 6.97
C LEU A 49 -6.85 5.26 6.54
N ASN A 50 -6.46 6.47 6.12
CA ASN A 50 -5.05 6.75 5.80
C ASN A 50 -4.16 6.50 7.03
N GLU A 51 -4.55 7.01 8.20
CA GLU A 51 -3.85 6.75 9.47
C GLU A 51 -3.87 5.27 9.86
N GLU A 52 -5.02 4.60 9.70
CA GLU A 52 -5.12 3.16 9.94
C GLU A 52 -4.17 2.36 9.05
N LEU A 53 -3.88 2.80 7.82
CA LEU A 53 -3.00 2.13 6.85
C LEU A 53 -1.52 2.47 7.03
N ARG A 54 -1.16 3.55 7.73
CA ARG A 54 0.22 3.91 8.03
C ARG A 54 0.95 2.85 8.85
N GLY A 55 2.28 2.92 8.85
CA GLY A 55 3.16 2.01 9.57
C GLY A 55 4.04 1.23 8.60
N TYR A 56 3.99 -0.11 8.66
CA TYR A 56 4.80 -0.95 7.79
C TYR A 56 3.95 -2.05 7.14
N MET A 57 4.24 -2.33 5.88
CA MET A 57 3.62 -3.41 5.13
C MET A 57 4.68 -4.30 4.46
N LYS A 58 4.36 -5.59 4.36
CA LYS A 58 5.16 -6.55 3.62
C LYS A 58 4.82 -6.44 2.14
N VAL A 59 5.83 -6.18 1.31
CA VAL A 59 5.73 -6.19 -0.14
C VAL A 59 6.36 -7.47 -0.66
N ILE A 60 5.59 -8.29 -1.37
CA ILE A 60 6.08 -9.50 -2.02
C ILE A 60 6.84 -9.08 -3.28
N THR A 61 8.08 -9.57 -3.43
CA THR A 61 8.98 -9.19 -4.52
C THR A 61 9.40 -10.35 -5.42
N GLY A 62 9.11 -11.58 -5.03
CA GLY A 62 9.45 -12.80 -5.75
C GLY A 62 8.96 -14.05 -5.02
N TYR A 63 9.32 -15.21 -5.53
CA TYR A 63 9.01 -16.49 -4.87
C TYR A 63 9.73 -16.58 -3.53
N ASN A 64 8.95 -16.67 -2.44
CA ASN A 64 9.46 -16.67 -1.07
C ASN A 64 10.30 -15.42 -0.69
N GLU A 65 10.18 -14.32 -1.45
CA GLU A 65 10.91 -13.08 -1.21
C GLU A 65 9.96 -11.92 -0.90
N SER A 66 10.36 -11.09 0.07
CA SER A 66 9.59 -9.91 0.44
C SER A 66 10.45 -8.82 1.06
N LYS A 67 9.96 -7.59 1.02
CA LYS A 67 10.56 -6.42 1.65
C LYS A 67 9.54 -5.74 2.57
N ILE A 68 9.93 -5.44 3.81
CA ILE A 68 9.12 -4.58 4.68
C ILE A 68 9.34 -3.14 4.24
N MET A 69 8.25 -2.41 3.98
CA MET A 69 8.30 -1.02 3.56
C MET A 69 7.40 -0.17 4.44
N LYS A 70 7.84 1.05 4.72
CA LYS A 70 7.07 2.02 5.48
C LYS A 70 5.95 2.58 4.60
N VAL A 71 4.76 2.70 5.18
CA VAL A 71 3.60 3.40 4.61
C VAL A 71 3.48 4.74 5.30
N ILE A 72 3.50 5.81 4.51
CA ILE A 72 3.34 7.20 4.95
C ILE A 72 2.02 7.79 4.45
#